data_AF-A0A8C0UFA7-F1
#
_entry.id   AF-A0A8C0UFA7-F1
#
_cell.length_a   1.000
_cell.length_b   1.000
_cell.length_c   1.000
_cell.angle_alpha   90.00
_cell.angle_beta   90.00
_cell.angle_gamma   90.00
#
_symmetry.space_group_name_H-M   'P 1'
#
loop_
_entity.id
_entity.type
_entity.pdbx_description
1 polymer ?
#
loop_
_entity_poly.entity_id
_entity_poly.type
_entity_poly.pdbx_seq_one_letter_code
_entity_poly.pdbx_strand_id
1 'polypeptide(L)'
;KEGEEEGRFGVVMGLLKQELTKDTWKRNPASKDVFSWALLRVSRPWLCPHLERVLPPALLLSDDFQEENKVLGVRCLHHIVLNVPGADLCQFNRAQVVFHALYNHLYSREAPLIQAVLLCLLDLLPILERCQRQQGHGRATAPWDQVLQLVLIHMEAEHRLALRRVYAGTLPAFVTRLGILIVRHLKRLERVILGYLEVSDGPEEEARLGILETLQCTIEHAWPRMPCRLPVLLKALLRLLWDVHTERGPTPEPVRAALLHRATQCLILLDRCSQGQVKVLLEGVHSSCEENRVRECLRKVQEST
;
A
#
# COMPACT_ATOMS: atom_id res chain seq x y z
N LYS A 1 27.53 -39.63 7.63
CA LYS A 1 26.18 -40.09 7.21
C LYS A 1 25.21 -39.60 8.28
N GLU A 2 24.71 -38.38 8.13
CA GLU A 2 23.63 -37.81 8.94
C GLU A 2 22.72 -37.13 7.93
N GLY A 3 21.84 -37.94 7.35
CA GLY A 3 20.99 -37.61 6.21
C GLY A 3 19.53 -37.85 6.52
N GLU A 4 19.11 -37.61 7.75
CA GLU A 4 17.74 -37.81 8.20
C GLU A 4 17.28 -36.60 9.01
N GLU A 5 16.92 -35.53 8.29
CA GLU A 5 15.86 -34.60 8.73
C GLU A 5 15.42 -33.67 7.58
N GLU A 6 15.51 -34.09 6.32
CA GLU A 6 14.71 -33.46 5.27
C GLU A 6 13.26 -33.89 5.51
N GLY A 7 12.53 -33.11 6.32
CA GLY A 7 11.10 -33.29 6.51
C GLY A 7 10.36 -33.39 5.16
N ARG A 8 9.13 -33.88 5.16
CA ARG A 8 8.35 -34.17 3.92
C ARG A 8 8.41 -33.06 2.86
N PHE A 9 8.52 -31.80 3.29
CA PHE A 9 8.71 -30.65 2.41
C PHE A 9 10.00 -30.70 1.60
N GLY A 10 11.14 -31.04 2.20
CA GLY A 10 12.43 -31.16 1.51
C GLY A 10 12.39 -32.21 0.39
N VAL A 11 11.71 -33.35 0.65
CA VAL A 11 11.48 -34.41 -0.34
C VAL A 11 10.61 -33.92 -1.50
N VAL A 12 9.49 -33.26 -1.20
CA VAL A 12 8.61 -32.68 -2.22
C VAL A 12 9.35 -31.66 -3.08
N MET A 13 10.13 -30.77 -2.46
CA MET A 13 10.96 -29.80 -3.17
C MET A 13 12.07 -30.45 -4.02
N GLY A 14 12.60 -31.59 -3.57
CA GLY A 14 13.56 -32.40 -4.33
C GLY A 14 12.97 -32.96 -5.62
N LEU A 15 11.74 -33.49 -5.56
CA LEU A 15 11.02 -33.98 -6.74
C LEU A 15 10.66 -32.84 -7.70
N LEU A 16 10.15 -31.73 -7.16
CA LEU A 16 9.76 -30.57 -7.95
C LEU A 16 10.93 -29.83 -8.60
N LYS A 17 12.17 -30.01 -8.11
CA LYS A 17 13.35 -29.31 -8.63
C LYS A 17 13.57 -29.52 -10.12
N GLN A 18 13.32 -30.72 -10.63
CA GLN A 18 13.50 -31.04 -12.05
C GLN A 18 12.34 -30.50 -12.91
N GLU A 19 11.17 -30.32 -12.31
CA GLU A 19 9.98 -29.82 -12.99
C GLU A 19 9.93 -28.29 -13.03
N LEU A 20 10.43 -27.61 -11.99
CA LEU A 20 10.40 -26.15 -11.83
C LEU A 20 11.65 -25.45 -12.38
N THR A 21 12.17 -25.92 -13.51
CA THR A 21 13.20 -25.19 -14.26
C THR A 21 12.57 -24.30 -15.32
N LYS A 22 13.32 -23.31 -15.81
CA LYS A 22 12.87 -22.36 -16.84
C LYS A 22 12.24 -23.04 -18.07
N ASP A 23 12.76 -24.21 -18.44
CA ASP A 23 12.37 -24.92 -19.67
C ASP A 23 11.27 -25.98 -19.46
N THR A 24 11.00 -26.36 -18.20
CA THR A 24 10.14 -27.51 -17.87
C THR A 24 8.86 -27.13 -17.15
N TRP A 25 8.83 -26.00 -16.43
CA TRP A 25 7.71 -25.69 -15.53
C TRP A 25 6.38 -25.49 -16.23
N LYS A 26 6.39 -25.08 -17.51
CA LYS A 26 5.19 -24.94 -18.35
C LYS A 26 4.67 -26.26 -18.91
N ARG A 27 5.45 -27.34 -18.84
CA ARG A 27 5.08 -28.65 -19.38
C ARG A 27 4.03 -29.35 -18.52
N ASN A 28 4.05 -29.08 -17.22
CA ASN A 28 3.06 -29.56 -16.27
C ASN A 28 2.48 -28.38 -15.48
N PRO A 29 1.28 -27.89 -15.83
CA PRO A 29 0.68 -26.75 -15.14
C PRO A 29 0.41 -27.03 -13.67
N ALA A 30 0.24 -28.29 -13.25
CA ALA A 30 0.01 -28.64 -11.86
C ALA A 30 1.25 -28.39 -10.97
N SER A 31 2.47 -28.42 -11.54
CA SER A 31 3.70 -28.29 -10.75
C SER A 31 3.80 -26.93 -10.05
N LYS A 32 3.29 -25.84 -10.66
CA LYS A 32 3.24 -24.51 -10.02
C LYS A 32 2.28 -24.48 -8.83
N ASP A 33 1.16 -25.19 -8.92
CA ASP A 33 0.13 -25.23 -7.89
C ASP A 33 0.59 -26.09 -6.72
N VAL A 34 1.19 -27.25 -7.01
CA VAL A 34 1.78 -28.13 -5.99
C VAL A 34 2.93 -27.41 -5.26
N PHE A 35 3.79 -26.72 -6.00
CA PHE A 35 4.85 -25.89 -5.43
C PHE A 35 4.30 -24.83 -4.48
N SER A 36 3.38 -24.00 -4.98
CA SER A 36 2.85 -22.86 -4.23
C SER A 36 2.07 -23.34 -3.01
N TRP A 37 1.26 -24.40 -3.17
CA TRP A 37 0.55 -25.03 -2.07
C TRP A 37 1.50 -25.57 -0.99
N ALA A 38 2.57 -26.26 -1.38
CA ALA A 38 3.54 -26.80 -0.44
C ALA A 38 4.29 -25.68 0.30
N LEU A 39 4.76 -24.67 -0.43
CA LEU A 39 5.50 -23.52 0.13
C LEU A 39 4.66 -22.75 1.17
N LEU A 40 3.40 -22.43 0.83
CA LEU A 40 2.51 -21.65 1.69
C LEU A 40 2.12 -22.37 3.00
N ARG A 41 2.38 -23.69 3.11
CA ARG A 41 2.13 -24.50 4.31
C ARG A 41 3.31 -24.54 5.28
N VAL A 42 4.50 -24.10 4.87
CA VAL A 42 5.71 -24.15 5.69
C VAL A 42 6.00 -22.76 6.25
N SER A 43 6.02 -22.65 7.57
CA SER A 43 6.30 -21.40 8.29
C SER A 43 7.66 -21.44 9.00
N ARG A 44 8.01 -20.35 9.70
CA ARG A 44 9.20 -20.28 10.57
C ARG A 44 9.18 -21.40 11.63
N PRO A 45 10.33 -22.00 11.98
CA PRO A 45 11.68 -21.79 11.42
C PRO A 45 12.00 -22.66 10.19
N TRP A 46 11.09 -23.56 9.79
CA TRP A 46 11.36 -24.66 8.86
C TRP A 46 11.54 -24.25 7.40
N LEU A 47 11.16 -23.04 7.01
CA LEU A 47 11.31 -22.56 5.65
C LEU A 47 12.76 -22.16 5.30
N CYS A 48 13.50 -21.63 6.26
CA CYS A 48 14.82 -21.03 6.03
C CYS A 48 15.84 -22.00 5.41
N PRO A 49 15.96 -23.28 5.86
CA PRO A 49 16.88 -24.25 5.26
C PRO A 49 16.60 -24.54 3.78
N HIS A 50 15.39 -24.27 3.31
CA HIS A 50 14.96 -24.53 1.94
C HIS A 50 14.95 -23.27 1.06
N LEU A 51 15.40 -22.11 1.56
CA LEU A 51 15.37 -20.83 0.85
C LEU A 51 15.97 -20.92 -0.56
N GLU A 52 17.11 -21.61 -0.71
CA GLU A 52 17.80 -21.79 -1.99
C GLU A 52 16.98 -22.58 -3.02
N ARG A 53 16.09 -23.45 -2.55
CA ARG A 53 15.23 -24.29 -3.40
C ARG A 53 13.91 -23.61 -3.73
N VAL A 54 13.40 -22.75 -2.85
CA VAL A 54 12.07 -22.14 -3.01
C VAL A 54 12.12 -20.75 -3.66
N LEU A 55 13.20 -20.01 -3.48
CA LEU A 55 13.33 -18.65 -4.02
C LEU A 55 13.38 -18.63 -5.55
N PRO A 56 14.20 -19.46 -6.24
CA PRO A 56 14.27 -19.42 -7.70
C PRO A 56 12.93 -19.77 -8.39
N PRO A 57 12.17 -20.80 -7.98
CA PRO A 57 10.86 -21.06 -8.55
C PRO A 57 9.85 -19.94 -8.29
N ALA A 58 9.87 -19.30 -7.11
CA ALA A 58 8.98 -18.17 -6.82
C ALA A 58 9.26 -16.97 -7.73
N LEU A 59 10.54 -16.66 -7.99
CA LEU A 59 10.96 -15.63 -8.95
C LEU A 59 10.60 -16.00 -10.39
N LEU A 60 10.78 -17.26 -10.77
CA LEU A 60 10.43 -17.76 -12.10
C LEU A 60 8.92 -17.62 -12.37
N LEU A 61 8.08 -17.90 -11.38
CA LEU A 61 6.63 -17.71 -11.48
C LEU A 61 6.26 -16.23 -11.53
N SER A 62 6.92 -15.37 -10.74
CA SER A 62 6.67 -13.92 -10.78
C SER A 62 7.02 -13.31 -12.13
N ASP A 63 8.06 -13.80 -12.80
CA ASP A 63 8.51 -13.30 -14.11
C ASP A 63 7.67 -13.78 -15.30
N ASP A 64 6.67 -14.64 -15.10
CA ASP A 64 5.87 -15.17 -16.20
C ASP A 64 4.98 -14.09 -16.87
N PHE A 65 4.55 -14.35 -18.10
CA PHE A 65 3.69 -13.44 -18.83
C PHE A 65 2.22 -13.49 -18.36
N GLN A 66 1.74 -14.61 -17.81
CA GLN A 66 0.36 -14.77 -17.36
C GLN A 66 0.16 -14.13 -15.98
N GLU A 67 -0.85 -13.26 -15.84
CA GLU A 67 -1.19 -12.57 -14.60
C GLU A 67 -1.34 -13.53 -13.40
N GLU A 68 -2.06 -14.64 -13.57
CA GLU A 68 -2.29 -15.62 -12.50
C GLU A 68 -0.98 -16.17 -11.92
N ASN A 69 -0.01 -16.45 -12.79
CA ASN A 69 1.30 -16.96 -12.39
C ASN A 69 2.11 -15.87 -11.69
N LYS A 70 2.06 -14.62 -12.19
CA LYS A 70 2.73 -13.49 -11.54
C LYS A 70 2.21 -13.29 -10.13
N VAL A 71 0.89 -13.26 -9.96
CA VAL A 71 0.23 -13.08 -8.65
C VAL A 71 0.60 -14.23 -7.71
N LEU A 72 0.58 -15.47 -8.19
CA LEU A 72 0.97 -16.64 -7.41
C LEU A 72 2.45 -16.59 -7.00
N GLY A 73 3.34 -16.20 -7.92
CA GLY A 73 4.76 -15.99 -7.66
C GLY A 73 5.01 -14.91 -6.62
N VAL A 74 4.35 -13.76 -6.74
CA VAL A 74 4.45 -12.67 -5.76
C VAL A 74 3.92 -13.09 -4.38
N ARG A 75 2.83 -13.86 -4.31
CA ARG A 75 2.33 -14.45 -3.05
C ARG A 75 3.35 -15.40 -2.42
N CYS A 76 4.02 -16.22 -3.23
CA CYS A 76 5.12 -17.08 -2.77
C CYS A 76 6.30 -16.26 -2.23
N LEU A 77 6.70 -15.20 -2.94
CA LEU A 77 7.74 -14.28 -2.51
C LEU A 77 7.37 -13.59 -1.19
N HIS A 78 6.13 -13.14 -1.05
CA HIS A 78 5.64 -12.50 0.17
C HIS A 78 5.68 -13.47 1.35
N HIS A 79 5.25 -14.72 1.14
CA HIS A 79 5.35 -15.76 2.17
C HIS A 79 6.80 -16.03 2.59
N ILE A 80 7.75 -16.06 1.65
CA ILE A 80 9.18 -16.18 1.93
C ILE A 80 9.67 -14.99 2.78
N VAL A 81 9.31 -13.76 2.40
CA VAL A 81 9.65 -12.53 3.15
C VAL A 81 9.13 -12.60 4.58
N LEU A 82 7.89 -13.05 4.76
CA LEU A 82 7.26 -13.19 6.08
C LEU A 82 7.81 -14.35 6.89
N ASN A 83 8.35 -15.41 6.28
CA ASN A 83 8.73 -16.65 6.97
C ASN A 83 10.23 -16.96 7.01
N VAL A 84 11.08 -16.09 6.47
CA VAL A 84 12.54 -16.23 6.55
C VAL A 84 13.12 -15.09 7.39
N PRO A 85 14.11 -15.34 8.26
CA PRO A 85 14.79 -14.27 8.98
C PRO A 85 15.42 -13.25 8.02
N GLY A 86 15.29 -11.96 8.33
CA GLY A 86 15.78 -10.90 7.46
C GLY A 86 17.29 -10.98 7.20
N ALA A 87 18.07 -11.46 8.16
CA ALA A 87 19.51 -11.68 8.01
C ALA A 87 19.81 -12.70 6.89
N ASP A 88 19.10 -13.83 6.86
CA ASP A 88 19.26 -14.88 5.86
C ASP A 88 18.76 -14.44 4.48
N LEU A 89 17.73 -13.59 4.43
CA LEU A 89 17.31 -12.94 3.18
C LEU A 89 18.34 -11.95 2.66
N CYS A 90 19.10 -11.29 3.53
CA CYS A 90 20.11 -10.34 3.07
C CYS A 90 21.44 -10.98 2.67
N GLN A 91 21.69 -12.22 3.11
CA GLN A 91 22.81 -13.00 2.61
C GLN A 91 22.71 -13.16 1.09
N PHE A 92 23.87 -13.05 0.42
CA PHE A 92 24.00 -13.16 -1.03
C PHE A 92 23.07 -12.22 -1.82
N ASN A 93 22.67 -11.08 -1.23
CA ASN A 93 21.78 -10.08 -1.85
C ASN A 93 20.40 -10.63 -2.28
N ARG A 94 19.90 -11.71 -1.66
CA ARG A 94 18.62 -12.32 -2.05
C ARG A 94 17.45 -11.34 -1.87
N ALA A 95 17.43 -10.56 -0.79
CA ALA A 95 16.45 -9.51 -0.56
C ALA A 95 16.44 -8.45 -1.67
N GLN A 96 17.62 -8.09 -2.20
CA GLN A 96 17.75 -7.14 -3.30
C GLN A 96 17.22 -7.71 -4.62
N VAL A 97 17.44 -9.01 -4.85
CA VAL A 97 16.86 -9.71 -6.02
C VAL A 97 15.34 -9.72 -5.95
N VAL A 98 14.77 -10.05 -4.78
CA VAL A 98 13.32 -9.99 -4.57
C VAL A 98 12.79 -8.57 -4.78
N PHE A 99 13.50 -7.56 -4.26
CA PHE A 99 13.14 -6.16 -4.45
C PHE A 99 13.09 -5.77 -5.93
N HIS A 100 14.11 -6.13 -6.72
CA HIS A 100 14.12 -5.80 -8.14
C HIS A 100 12.99 -6.49 -8.91
N ALA A 101 12.70 -7.76 -8.61
CA ALA A 101 11.56 -8.47 -9.21
C ALA A 101 10.23 -7.76 -8.90
N LEU A 102 9.98 -7.43 -7.62
CA LEU A 102 8.78 -6.71 -7.19
C LEU A 102 8.69 -5.30 -7.79
N TYR A 103 9.81 -4.57 -7.83
CA TYR A 103 9.86 -3.22 -8.37
C TYR A 103 9.48 -3.19 -9.86
N ASN A 104 9.92 -4.18 -10.64
CA ASN A 104 9.55 -4.29 -12.05
C ASN A 104 8.04 -4.48 -12.25
N HIS A 105 7.36 -5.16 -11.32
CA HIS A 105 5.91 -5.32 -11.40
C HIS A 105 5.12 -4.05 -11.13
N LEU A 106 5.71 -3.01 -10.53
CA LEU A 106 5.04 -1.73 -10.30
C LEU A 106 4.63 -1.02 -11.61
N TYR A 107 5.26 -1.38 -12.73
CA TYR A 107 4.89 -0.89 -14.06
C TYR A 107 3.69 -1.64 -14.69
N SER A 108 3.18 -2.69 -14.04
CA SER A 108 2.01 -3.43 -14.50
C SER A 108 0.72 -2.61 -14.32
N ARG A 109 -0.31 -2.98 -15.09
CA ARG A 109 -1.67 -2.40 -14.98
C ARG A 109 -2.71 -3.38 -14.44
N GLU A 110 -2.25 -4.51 -13.91
CA GLU A 110 -3.04 -5.60 -13.35
C GLU A 110 -3.25 -5.33 -11.85
N ALA A 111 -4.49 -4.99 -11.45
CA ALA A 111 -4.77 -4.57 -10.07
C ALA A 111 -4.47 -5.65 -9.00
N PRO A 112 -4.84 -6.93 -9.19
CA PRO A 112 -4.50 -8.00 -8.24
C PRO A 112 -3.00 -8.18 -8.07
N LEU A 113 -2.22 -8.03 -9.16
CA LEU A 113 -0.77 -8.10 -9.11
C LEU A 113 -0.18 -6.93 -8.32
N ILE A 114 -0.58 -5.69 -8.65
CA ILE A 114 -0.10 -4.50 -7.94
C ILE A 114 -0.42 -4.58 -6.45
N GLN A 115 -1.61 -5.07 -6.07
CA GLN A 115 -1.97 -5.26 -4.68
C GLN A 115 -1.02 -6.23 -3.96
N ALA A 116 -0.76 -7.40 -4.56
CA ALA A 116 0.16 -8.38 -4.00
C ALA A 116 1.59 -7.81 -3.87
N VAL A 117 2.03 -7.06 -4.88
CA VAL A 117 3.37 -6.44 -4.91
C VAL A 117 3.52 -5.37 -3.82
N LEU A 118 2.55 -4.46 -3.68
CA LEU A 118 2.62 -3.39 -2.69
C LEU A 118 2.62 -3.94 -1.25
N LEU A 119 1.80 -4.96 -0.98
CA LEU A 119 1.80 -5.65 0.32
C LEU A 119 3.15 -6.32 0.60
N CYS A 120 3.72 -7.02 -0.39
CA CYS A 120 5.03 -7.65 -0.25
C CYS A 120 6.15 -6.62 -0.01
N LEU A 121 6.11 -5.49 -0.73
CA LEU A 121 7.08 -4.40 -0.56
C LEU A 121 7.01 -3.77 0.84
N LEU A 122 5.81 -3.60 1.42
CA LEU A 122 5.65 -3.06 2.78
C LEU A 122 6.38 -3.89 3.84
N ASP A 123 6.49 -5.21 3.63
CA ASP A 123 7.18 -6.13 4.54
C ASP A 123 8.67 -6.32 4.18
N LEU A 124 9.03 -6.21 2.89
CA LEU A 124 10.41 -6.35 2.43
C LEU A 124 11.25 -5.10 2.69
N LEU A 125 10.70 -3.90 2.49
CA LEU A 125 11.44 -2.64 2.62
C LEU A 125 12.09 -2.44 4.00
N PRO A 126 11.43 -2.76 5.14
CA PRO A 126 12.08 -2.74 6.45
C PRO A 126 13.30 -3.67 6.56
N ILE A 127 13.29 -4.82 5.86
CA ILE A 127 14.40 -5.77 5.85
C ILE A 127 15.59 -5.15 5.11
N LEU A 128 15.36 -4.62 3.90
CA LEU A 128 16.39 -3.95 3.10
C LEU A 128 17.01 -2.77 3.85
N GLU A 129 16.18 -1.97 4.51
CA GLU A 129 16.63 -0.81 5.27
C GLU A 129 17.56 -1.21 6.42
N ARG A 130 17.26 -2.30 7.14
CA ARG A 130 18.12 -2.85 8.20
C ARG A 130 19.43 -3.38 7.64
N CYS A 131 19.39 -4.07 6.50
CA CYS A 131 20.58 -4.66 5.89
C CYS A 131 21.55 -3.59 5.37
N GLN A 132 21.03 -2.51 4.77
CA GLN A 132 21.86 -1.36 4.35
C GLN A 132 22.53 -0.66 5.54
N ARG A 133 21.81 -0.48 6.66
CA ARG A 133 22.37 0.09 7.90
C ARG A 133 23.51 -0.76 8.45
N GLN A 134 23.38 -2.08 8.44
CA GLN A 134 24.42 -3.00 8.89
C GLN A 134 25.67 -2.98 8.01
N GLN A 135 25.51 -2.68 6.72
CA GLN A 135 26.60 -2.56 5.75
C GLN A 135 27.27 -1.18 5.74
N GLY A 136 27.00 -0.31 6.72
CA GLY A 136 27.63 1.01 6.82
C GLY A 136 27.22 2.01 5.74
N HIS A 137 26.21 1.71 4.94
CA HIS A 137 25.65 2.66 3.98
C HIS A 137 24.84 3.71 4.78
N GLY A 138 25.10 5.00 4.56
CA GLY A 138 24.37 6.11 5.17
C GLY A 138 22.86 6.05 4.90
N ARG A 139 22.06 6.92 5.57
CA ARG A 139 20.58 6.93 5.61
C ARG A 139 19.89 6.08 4.52
N ALA A 140 19.47 4.87 4.92
CA ALA A 140 18.83 3.83 4.11
C ALA A 140 17.40 4.14 3.61
N THR A 141 17.06 5.41 3.39
CA THR A 141 15.70 5.81 2.95
C THR A 141 15.47 5.65 1.44
N ALA A 142 16.51 5.29 0.67
CA ALA A 142 16.44 5.25 -0.79
C ALA A 142 15.38 4.27 -1.35
N PRO A 143 15.24 3.02 -0.86
CA PRO A 143 14.26 2.08 -1.43
C PRO A 143 12.80 2.52 -1.19
N TRP A 144 12.52 3.06 0.00
CA TRP A 144 11.20 3.62 0.33
C TRP A 144 10.85 4.81 -0.56
N ASP A 145 11.79 5.74 -0.72
CA ASP A 145 11.61 6.93 -1.55
C ASP A 145 11.40 6.55 -3.03
N GLN A 146 12.16 5.59 -3.55
CA GLN A 146 12.02 5.10 -4.93
C GLN A 146 10.64 4.49 -5.19
N VAL A 147 10.20 3.58 -4.31
CA VAL A 147 8.89 2.92 -4.45
C VAL A 147 7.77 3.95 -4.34
N LEU A 148 7.78 4.79 -3.29
CA LEU A 148 6.70 5.74 -3.10
C LEU A 148 6.64 6.79 -4.22
N GLN A 149 7.80 7.27 -4.69
CA GLN A 149 7.84 8.21 -5.81
C GLN A 149 7.20 7.61 -7.07
N LEU A 150 7.53 6.35 -7.40
CA LEU A 150 6.96 5.67 -8.56
C LEU A 150 5.44 5.45 -8.39
N VAL A 151 5.01 4.96 -7.22
CA VAL A 151 3.59 4.75 -6.91
C VAL A 151 2.81 6.05 -7.04
N LEU A 152 3.28 7.16 -6.47
CA LEU A 152 2.61 8.45 -6.58
C LEU A 152 2.56 8.99 -8.02
N ILE A 153 3.59 8.72 -8.84
CA ILE A 153 3.58 9.05 -10.27
C ILE A 153 2.47 8.28 -10.99
N HIS A 154 2.35 6.97 -10.73
CA HIS A 154 1.31 6.14 -11.32
C HIS A 154 -0.08 6.57 -10.84
N MET A 155 -0.25 6.85 -9.55
CA MET A 155 -1.52 7.31 -9.00
C MET A 155 -2.03 8.59 -9.65
N GLU A 156 -1.17 9.60 -9.88
CA GLU A 156 -1.57 10.89 -10.46
C GLU A 156 -2.19 10.75 -11.86
N ALA A 157 -1.76 9.75 -12.64
CA ALA A 157 -2.26 9.48 -14.00
C ALA A 157 -3.26 8.30 -14.07
N GLU A 158 -3.67 7.73 -12.94
CA GLU A 158 -4.48 6.51 -12.94
C GLU A 158 -5.98 6.81 -13.06
N HIS A 159 -6.60 6.17 -14.06
CA HIS A 159 -8.02 6.31 -14.36
C HIS A 159 -8.81 5.02 -14.12
N ARG A 160 -8.15 3.86 -14.02
CA ARG A 160 -8.81 2.58 -13.76
C ARG A 160 -9.20 2.51 -12.28
N LEU A 161 -10.51 2.48 -12.01
CA LEU A 161 -11.04 2.47 -10.64
C LEU A 161 -10.45 1.32 -9.80
N ALA A 162 -10.30 0.12 -10.36
CA ALA A 162 -9.71 -1.02 -9.66
C ALA A 162 -8.28 -0.75 -9.15
N LEU A 163 -7.43 -0.10 -9.96
CA LEU A 163 -6.07 0.28 -9.53
C LEU A 163 -6.10 1.43 -8.52
N ARG A 164 -6.98 2.41 -8.72
CA ARG A 164 -7.17 3.52 -7.76
C ARG A 164 -7.50 2.98 -6.37
N ARG A 165 -8.39 1.99 -6.25
CA ARG A 165 -8.71 1.32 -4.99
C ARG A 165 -7.49 0.66 -4.35
N VAL A 166 -6.74 -0.11 -5.13
CA VAL A 166 -5.52 -0.79 -4.65
C VAL A 166 -4.48 0.21 -4.13
N TYR A 167 -4.20 1.27 -4.89
CA TYR A 167 -3.26 2.29 -4.45
C TYR A 167 -3.76 3.05 -3.22
N ALA A 168 -5.01 3.50 -3.23
CA ALA A 168 -5.62 4.22 -2.12
C ALA A 168 -5.67 3.40 -0.82
N GLY A 169 -5.94 2.10 -0.91
CA GLY A 169 -6.00 1.22 0.25
C GLY A 169 -4.63 0.88 0.85
N THR A 170 -3.56 0.97 0.07
CA THR A 170 -2.18 0.65 0.54
C THR A 170 -1.38 1.88 0.94
N LEU A 171 -1.71 3.06 0.40
CA LEU A 171 -0.98 4.30 0.66
C LEU A 171 -0.92 4.73 2.14
N PRO A 172 -1.95 4.56 2.99
CA PRO A 172 -1.87 4.89 4.42
C PRO A 172 -0.74 4.14 5.13
N ALA A 173 -0.52 2.88 4.77
CA ALA A 173 0.56 2.08 5.34
C ALA A 173 1.94 2.61 4.96
N PHE A 174 2.14 3.05 3.71
CA PHE A 174 3.39 3.70 3.30
C PHE A 174 3.63 5.01 4.05
N VAL A 175 2.61 5.85 4.20
CA VAL A 175 2.71 7.11 4.95
C VAL A 175 3.08 6.83 6.42
N THR A 176 2.40 5.88 7.05
CA THR A 176 2.64 5.50 8.44
C THR A 176 4.06 4.95 8.64
N ARG A 177 4.55 4.11 7.72
CA ARG A 177 5.91 3.54 7.79
C ARG A 177 7.00 4.59 7.60
N LEU A 178 6.79 5.57 6.71
CA LEU A 178 7.73 6.67 6.48
C LEU A 178 7.71 7.71 7.61
N GLY A 179 6.57 7.89 8.27
CA GLY A 179 6.37 8.93 9.28
C GLY A 179 6.71 10.31 8.71
N ILE A 180 7.52 11.08 9.45
CA ILE A 180 7.93 12.45 9.06
C ILE A 180 8.62 12.51 7.70
N LEU A 181 9.20 11.42 7.19
CA LEU A 181 9.89 11.42 5.90
C LEU A 181 8.95 11.65 4.71
N ILE A 182 7.64 11.49 4.91
CA ILE A 182 6.62 11.80 3.90
C ILE A 182 6.69 13.26 3.42
N VAL A 183 7.30 14.16 4.20
CA VAL A 183 7.54 15.57 3.82
C VAL A 183 8.19 15.74 2.45
N ARG A 184 9.02 14.76 2.03
CA ARG A 184 9.70 14.75 0.72
C ARG A 184 8.74 14.60 -0.45
N HIS A 185 7.60 13.95 -0.23
CA HIS A 185 6.63 13.56 -1.26
C HIS A 185 5.36 14.41 -1.24
N LEU A 186 5.20 15.32 -0.27
CA LEU A 186 3.97 16.10 -0.05
C LEU A 186 3.45 16.83 -1.29
N LYS A 187 4.33 17.36 -2.14
CA LYS A 187 3.90 18.10 -3.35
C LYS A 187 3.11 17.21 -4.31
N ARG A 188 3.54 15.96 -4.52
CA ARG A 188 2.83 15.02 -5.40
C ARG A 188 1.70 14.33 -4.66
N LEU A 189 1.91 13.99 -3.40
CA LEU A 189 0.88 13.41 -2.54
C LEU A 189 -0.35 14.31 -2.44
N GLU A 190 -0.19 15.62 -2.29
CA GLU A 190 -1.30 16.58 -2.32
C GLU A 190 -2.12 16.46 -3.61
N ARG A 191 -1.48 16.41 -4.78
CA ARG A 191 -2.18 16.28 -6.07
C ARG A 191 -2.95 14.96 -6.17
N VAL A 192 -2.34 13.87 -5.71
CA VAL A 192 -2.99 12.55 -5.67
C VAL A 192 -4.21 12.59 -4.74
N ILE A 193 -4.07 13.17 -3.54
CA ILE A 193 -5.18 13.31 -2.59
C ILE A 193 -6.33 14.08 -3.24
N LEU A 194 -6.05 15.26 -3.81
CA LEU A 194 -7.07 16.09 -4.45
C LEU A 194 -7.77 15.34 -5.60
N GLY A 195 -7.01 14.75 -6.51
CA GLY A 195 -7.57 14.04 -7.67
C GLY A 195 -8.33 12.76 -7.30
N TYR A 196 -8.06 12.16 -6.14
CA TYR A 196 -8.80 10.99 -5.67
C TYR A 196 -10.07 11.35 -4.91
N LEU A 197 -10.09 12.44 -4.15
CA LEU A 197 -11.31 12.89 -3.46
C LEU A 197 -12.41 13.35 -4.44
N GLU A 198 -12.03 13.83 -5.62
CA GLU A 198 -12.99 14.33 -6.63
C GLU A 198 -13.78 13.24 -7.36
N VAL A 199 -13.30 11.99 -7.37
CA VAL A 199 -13.88 10.92 -8.21
C VAL A 199 -14.44 9.80 -7.34
N SER A 200 -15.74 9.54 -7.46
CA SER A 200 -16.36 8.32 -6.92
C SER A 200 -15.83 7.09 -7.66
N ASP A 201 -15.41 6.08 -6.89
CA ASP A 201 -14.99 4.81 -7.46
C ASP A 201 -16.07 3.72 -7.38
N GLY A 202 -17.30 4.02 -6.94
CA GLY A 202 -18.41 3.06 -6.88
C GLY A 202 -19.13 3.08 -5.53
N PRO A 203 -20.06 2.13 -5.28
CA PRO A 203 -20.91 2.16 -4.08
C PRO A 203 -20.13 1.99 -2.77
N GLU A 204 -18.97 1.35 -2.81
CA GLU A 204 -18.13 1.10 -1.62
C GLU A 204 -17.19 2.26 -1.30
N GLU A 205 -16.95 3.17 -2.26
CA GLU A 205 -16.10 4.36 -2.09
C GLU A 205 -14.72 4.08 -1.48
N GLU A 206 -14.17 2.91 -1.77
CA GLU A 206 -12.93 2.42 -1.16
C GLU A 206 -11.75 3.37 -1.42
N ALA A 207 -11.67 3.94 -2.63
CA ALA A 207 -10.59 4.84 -2.98
C ALA A 207 -10.67 6.17 -2.22
N ARG A 208 -11.87 6.76 -2.12
CA ARG A 208 -12.07 8.02 -1.36
C ARG A 208 -11.82 7.80 0.13
N LEU A 209 -12.28 6.68 0.71
CA LEU A 209 -12.02 6.32 2.10
C LEU A 209 -10.52 6.12 2.38
N GLY A 210 -9.81 5.36 1.54
CA GLY A 210 -8.38 5.13 1.69
C GLY A 210 -7.53 6.42 1.57
N ILE A 211 -7.97 7.36 0.72
CA ILE A 211 -7.30 8.65 0.55
C ILE A 211 -7.58 9.62 1.69
N LEU A 212 -8.79 9.61 2.26
CA LEU A 212 -9.07 10.33 3.49
C LEU A 212 -8.19 9.80 4.64
N GLU A 213 -8.05 8.48 4.78
CA GLU A 213 -7.13 7.88 5.76
C GLU A 213 -5.68 8.30 5.51
N THR A 214 -5.24 8.26 4.25
CA THR A 214 -3.91 8.75 3.85
C THR A 214 -3.71 10.20 4.26
N LEU A 215 -4.70 11.07 4.05
CA LEU A 215 -4.65 12.48 4.42
C LEU A 215 -4.54 12.63 5.95
N GLN A 216 -5.31 11.89 6.74
CA GLN A 216 -5.21 11.89 8.20
C GLN A 216 -3.79 11.55 8.66
N CYS A 217 -3.25 10.40 8.22
CA CYS A 217 -1.89 9.98 8.56
C CYS A 217 -0.84 11.02 8.11
N THR A 218 -1.04 11.63 6.95
CA THR A 218 -0.13 12.66 6.42
C THR A 218 -0.15 13.92 7.29
N ILE A 219 -1.33 14.35 7.72
CA ILE A 219 -1.47 15.51 8.62
C ILE A 219 -0.77 15.21 9.94
N GLU A 220 -0.98 14.04 10.54
CA GLU A 220 -0.37 13.66 11.82
C GLU A 220 1.17 13.59 11.74
N HIS A 221 1.71 12.98 10.69
CA HIS A 221 3.15 12.80 10.55
C HIS A 221 3.90 14.02 10.01
N ALA A 222 3.24 14.87 9.22
CA ALA A 222 3.84 16.04 8.59
C ALA A 222 3.14 17.37 8.96
N TRP A 223 2.51 17.41 10.14
CA TRP A 223 1.75 18.56 10.64
C TRP A 223 2.44 19.92 10.49
N PRO A 224 3.77 20.10 10.67
CA PRO A 224 4.40 21.42 10.55
C PRO A 224 4.35 21.98 9.12
N ARG A 225 4.11 21.13 8.12
CA ARG A 225 4.04 21.49 6.70
C ARG A 225 2.60 21.57 6.17
N MET A 226 1.60 21.31 7.01
CA MET A 226 0.19 21.35 6.60
C MET A 226 -0.40 22.77 6.48
N PRO A 227 -0.01 23.79 7.29
CA PRO A 227 -0.62 25.12 7.20
C PRO A 227 -0.53 25.77 5.81
N CYS A 228 0.58 25.59 5.08
CA CYS A 228 0.71 26.14 3.74
C CYS A 228 -0.16 25.45 2.68
N ARG A 229 -0.74 24.29 3.01
CA ARG A 229 -1.64 23.51 2.15
C ARG A 229 -3.11 23.68 2.53
N LEU A 230 -3.37 24.40 3.62
CA LEU A 230 -4.69 24.58 4.19
C LEU A 230 -5.73 25.05 3.15
N PRO A 231 -5.50 26.11 2.35
CA PRO A 231 -6.56 26.62 1.46
C PRO A 231 -7.03 25.59 0.43
N VAL A 232 -6.11 24.77 -0.07
CA VAL A 232 -6.39 23.78 -1.11
C VAL A 232 -7.09 22.57 -0.51
N LEU A 233 -6.59 22.05 0.61
CA LEU A 233 -7.17 20.89 1.30
C LEU A 233 -8.55 21.21 1.91
N LEU A 234 -8.70 22.39 2.51
CA LEU A 234 -9.99 22.84 3.07
C LEU A 234 -11.07 22.89 1.99
N LYS A 235 -10.76 23.53 0.85
CA LYS A 235 -11.71 23.61 -0.29
C LYS A 235 -12.10 22.23 -0.80
N ALA A 236 -11.13 21.31 -0.94
CA ALA A 236 -11.39 19.96 -1.42
C ALA A 236 -12.26 19.14 -0.44
N LEU A 237 -11.99 19.24 0.86
CA LEU A 237 -12.78 18.55 1.90
C LEU A 237 -14.21 19.09 1.99
N LEU A 238 -14.39 20.41 1.92
CA LEU A 238 -15.73 21.02 1.90
C LEU A 238 -16.52 20.62 0.66
N ARG A 239 -15.86 20.60 -0.50
CA ARG A 239 -16.46 20.12 -1.74
C ARG A 239 -16.89 18.66 -1.60
N LEU A 240 -16.03 17.78 -1.07
CA LEU A 240 -16.37 16.38 -0.83
C LEU A 240 -17.58 16.23 0.10
N LEU A 241 -17.63 16.98 1.21
CA LEU A 241 -18.79 16.93 2.12
C LEU A 241 -20.09 17.30 1.41
N TRP A 242 -20.05 18.32 0.54
CA TRP A 242 -21.19 18.73 -0.26
C TRP A 242 -21.57 17.70 -1.32
N ASP A 243 -20.59 17.17 -2.05
CA ASP A 243 -20.80 16.19 -3.12
C ASP A 243 -21.40 14.90 -2.53
N VAL A 244 -20.84 14.37 -1.44
CA VAL A 244 -21.37 13.17 -0.75
C VAL A 244 -22.79 13.37 -0.20
N HIS A 245 -23.15 14.61 0.17
CA HIS A 245 -24.50 14.92 0.63
C HIS A 245 -25.50 14.98 -0.55
N THR A 246 -25.12 15.68 -1.61
CA THR A 246 -25.99 15.92 -2.78
C THR A 246 -26.09 14.74 -3.72
N GLU A 247 -25.09 13.85 -3.73
CA GLU A 247 -25.07 12.62 -4.52
C GLU A 247 -26.25 11.71 -4.16
N ARG A 248 -27.15 11.51 -5.13
CA ARG A 248 -28.21 10.49 -5.12
C ARG A 248 -27.70 9.17 -5.70
N GLY A 249 -26.44 8.84 -5.41
CA GLY A 249 -25.77 7.65 -5.93
C GLY A 249 -26.22 6.36 -5.23
N PRO A 250 -25.78 5.19 -5.72
CA PRO A 250 -26.06 3.88 -5.11
C PRO A 250 -25.27 3.65 -3.81
N THR A 251 -24.45 4.61 -3.37
CA THR A 251 -23.59 4.51 -2.19
C THR A 251 -24.43 4.28 -0.92
N PRO A 252 -24.23 3.17 -0.20
CA PRO A 252 -24.97 2.87 1.01
C PRO A 252 -24.76 3.94 2.08
N GLU A 253 -25.80 4.21 2.87
CA GLU A 253 -25.74 5.15 3.99
C GLU A 253 -24.56 4.96 4.97
N PRO A 254 -24.15 3.73 5.37
CA PRO A 254 -22.99 3.57 6.25
C PRO A 254 -21.68 4.04 5.60
N VAL A 255 -21.53 3.86 4.29
CA VAL A 255 -20.34 4.31 3.53
C VAL A 255 -20.33 5.83 3.44
N ARG A 256 -21.49 6.45 3.16
CA ARG A 256 -21.66 7.91 3.16
C ARG A 256 -21.33 8.51 4.53
N ALA A 257 -21.84 7.91 5.60
CA ALA A 257 -21.54 8.33 6.97
C ALA A 257 -20.04 8.22 7.27
N ALA A 258 -19.38 7.16 6.82
CA ALA A 258 -17.93 6.98 6.98
C ALA A 258 -17.12 8.06 6.23
N LEU A 259 -17.52 8.42 4.99
CA LEU A 259 -16.89 9.50 4.23
C LEU A 259 -17.02 10.85 4.94
N LEU A 260 -18.24 11.20 5.35
CA LEU A 260 -18.50 12.45 6.09
C LEU A 260 -17.71 12.49 7.39
N HIS A 261 -17.67 11.38 8.12
CA HIS A 261 -16.91 11.27 9.37
C HIS A 261 -15.41 11.47 9.15
N ARG A 262 -14.80 10.73 8.21
CA ARG A 262 -13.36 10.82 7.94
C ARG A 262 -12.95 12.18 7.38
N ALA A 263 -13.78 12.79 6.53
CA ALA A 263 -13.55 14.15 6.03
C ALA A 263 -13.62 15.18 7.18
N THR A 264 -14.58 15.04 8.09
CA THR A 264 -14.68 15.88 9.29
C THR A 264 -13.46 15.72 10.18
N GLN A 265 -12.97 14.49 10.39
CA GLN A 265 -11.73 14.25 11.14
C GLN A 265 -10.52 14.93 10.48
N CYS A 266 -10.38 14.88 9.15
CA CYS A 266 -9.33 15.62 8.44
C CYS A 266 -9.41 17.13 8.70
N LEU A 267 -10.62 17.72 8.69
CA LEU A 267 -10.82 19.14 8.99
C LEU A 267 -10.41 19.49 10.42
N ILE A 268 -10.77 18.65 11.40
CA ILE A 268 -10.36 18.83 12.81
C ILE A 268 -8.83 18.78 12.94
N LEU A 269 -8.18 17.80 12.31
CA LEU A 269 -6.73 17.69 12.32
C LEU A 269 -6.06 18.90 11.65
N LEU A 270 -6.57 19.37 10.51
CA LEU A 270 -6.07 20.58 9.84
C LEU A 270 -6.21 21.83 10.69
N ASP A 271 -7.29 21.96 11.46
CA ASP A 271 -7.52 23.08 12.37
C ASP A 271 -6.46 23.11 13.49
N ARG A 272 -6.22 21.94 14.09
CA ARG A 272 -5.19 21.76 15.13
C ARG A 272 -3.80 22.11 14.61
N CYS A 273 -3.45 21.73 13.38
CA CYS A 273 -2.17 22.07 12.78
C CYS A 273 -2.04 23.56 12.42
N SER A 274 -3.17 24.23 12.17
CA SER A 274 -3.24 25.62 11.69
C SER A 274 -3.68 26.61 12.77
N GLN A 275 -3.59 26.25 14.06
CA GLN A 275 -3.88 27.13 15.20
C GLN A 275 -5.30 27.75 15.16
N GLY A 276 -6.31 26.99 14.76
CA GLY A 276 -7.70 27.48 14.74
C GLY A 276 -8.12 28.22 13.46
N GLN A 277 -7.23 28.36 12.48
CA GLN A 277 -7.55 29.06 11.22
C GLN A 277 -8.71 28.41 10.45
N VAL A 278 -8.92 27.09 10.56
CA VAL A 278 -10.03 26.42 9.87
C VAL A 278 -11.35 26.89 10.47
N LYS A 279 -11.46 26.93 11.80
CA LYS A 279 -12.68 27.41 12.48
C LYS A 279 -13.07 28.81 12.04
N VAL A 280 -12.12 29.75 12.00
CA VAL A 280 -12.35 31.12 11.55
C VAL A 280 -12.87 31.16 10.11
N LEU A 281 -12.29 30.35 9.21
CA LEU A 281 -12.73 30.28 7.81
C LEU A 281 -14.10 29.63 7.65
N LEU A 282 -14.49 28.73 8.55
CA LEU A 282 -15.78 28.02 8.50
C LEU A 282 -16.95 28.81 9.09
N GLU A 283 -16.72 29.82 9.93
CA GLU A 283 -17.79 30.64 10.52
C GLU A 283 -18.73 31.23 9.47
N GLY A 284 -18.17 31.81 8.39
CA GLY A 284 -18.96 32.34 7.29
C GLY A 284 -19.77 31.26 6.57
N VAL A 285 -19.18 30.07 6.35
CA VAL A 285 -19.83 28.96 5.66
C VAL A 285 -20.95 28.34 6.50
N HIS A 286 -20.76 28.27 7.82
CA HIS A 286 -21.76 27.72 8.74
C HIS A 286 -23.06 28.53 8.72
N SER A 287 -22.95 29.87 8.67
CA SER A 287 -24.12 30.76 8.60
C SER A 287 -24.91 30.66 7.30
N SER A 288 -24.26 30.31 6.19
CA SER A 288 -24.88 30.22 4.85
C SER A 288 -25.33 28.81 4.47
N CYS A 289 -24.89 27.78 5.19
CA CYS A 289 -25.18 26.39 4.83
C CYS A 289 -26.57 25.99 5.35
N GLU A 290 -27.53 25.78 4.45
CA GLU A 290 -28.91 25.38 4.79
C GLU A 290 -29.05 23.89 5.13
N GLU A 291 -28.05 23.07 4.78
CA GLU A 291 -28.11 21.61 4.84
C GLU A 291 -27.69 21.02 6.19
N ASN A 292 -28.60 20.29 6.84
CA ASN A 292 -28.43 19.82 8.23
C ASN A 292 -27.22 18.89 8.45
N ARG A 293 -26.95 17.96 7.53
CA ARG A 293 -25.85 16.98 7.67
C ARG A 293 -24.47 17.61 7.52
N VAL A 294 -24.31 18.49 6.53
CA VAL A 294 -23.07 19.25 6.33
C VAL A 294 -22.88 20.22 7.50
N ARG A 295 -23.94 20.91 7.92
CA ARG A 295 -23.92 21.79 9.09
C ARG A 295 -23.51 21.05 10.37
N GLU A 296 -23.97 19.81 10.58
CA GLU A 296 -23.54 18.98 11.72
C GLU A 296 -22.05 18.65 11.66
N CYS A 297 -21.52 18.33 10.48
CA CYS A 297 -20.09 18.10 10.29
C CYS A 297 -19.29 19.36 10.61
N LEU A 298 -19.70 20.53 10.10
CA LEU A 298 -19.06 21.81 10.38
C LEU A 298 -19.12 22.17 11.87
N ARG A 299 -20.27 21.93 12.53
CA ARG A 299 -20.44 22.13 13.96
C ARG A 299 -19.45 21.28 14.77
N LYS A 300 -19.25 20.01 14.40
CA LYS A 300 -18.24 19.14 15.05
C LYS A 300 -16.82 19.71 14.93
N VAL A 301 -16.47 20.33 13.80
CA VAL A 301 -15.17 21.00 13.65
C VAL A 301 -15.06 22.20 14.59
N GLN A 302 -16.10 23.03 14.68
CA GLN A 302 -16.13 24.20 15.56
C GLN A 302 -16.05 23.83 17.05
N GLU A 303 -16.76 22.77 17.47
CA GLU A 303 -16.80 22.29 18.86
C GLU A 303 -15.57 21.46 19.25
N SER A 304 -14.80 20.95 18.29
CA SER A 304 -13.61 20.15 18.58
C SER A 304 -12.57 20.98 19.33
N THR A 305 -12.15 20.50 20.51
CA THR A 305 -11.07 21.13 21.31
C THR A 305 -9.70 20.65 20.84
#